data_AF-A0A2H0J854-F1
#
_entry.id   AF-A0A2H0J854-F1
#
_cell.length_a   1.000
_cell.length_b   1.000
_cell.length_c   1.000
_cell.angle_alpha   90.00
_cell.angle_beta   90.00
_cell.angle_gamma   90.00
#
_symmetry.space_group_name_H-M   'P 1'
#
loop_
_entity.id
_entity.type
_entity.pdbx_description
1 polymer ?
#
loop_
_entity_poly.entity_id
_entity_poly.type
_entity_poly.pdbx_seq_one_letter_code
_entity_poly.pdbx_strand_id
1 'polypeptide(L)'
;MRQLNGVYTQWHNRAHGRVGHVFQGRFKAIVIQRESYLLELARYVVLNPVRAGLCPLPELWPWSSYRAMVGSVQPPEWLQTGWLLSQFGSQPTTAIAAYIDHVRAGIGLSSVWDELKSQLYLGDEDFACRLQQQTQSKLGHTEIPRAQRRATAPPLAHFVALPERNSAMAQAYATGCYSLKDIGQAFGLHYATVSRLVRAAEMSGSG
;
A
#
# COMPACT_ATOMS: atom_id res chain seq x y z
N MET A 1 10.90 7.49 -10.02
CA MET A 1 9.83 8.43 -10.46
C MET A 1 10.26 9.88 -10.63
N ARG A 2 11.29 10.40 -9.92
CA ARG A 2 11.75 11.80 -10.07
C ARG A 2 12.04 12.19 -11.52
N GLN A 3 12.83 11.39 -12.23
CA GLN A 3 13.21 11.67 -13.62
C GLN A 3 11.99 11.67 -14.55
N LEU A 4 11.19 10.59 -14.55
CA LEU A 4 10.01 10.47 -15.41
C LEU A 4 9.03 11.63 -15.22
N ASN A 5 8.63 11.88 -13.96
CA ASN A 5 7.67 12.94 -13.66
C ASN A 5 8.25 14.32 -13.94
N GLY A 6 9.55 14.52 -13.65
CA GLY A 6 10.24 15.78 -13.90
C GLY A 6 10.33 16.12 -15.38
N VAL A 7 10.78 15.17 -16.21
CA VAL A 7 10.88 15.33 -17.67
C VAL A 7 9.50 15.58 -18.28
N TYR A 8 8.49 14.78 -17.89
CA TYR A 8 7.12 14.99 -18.38
C TYR A 8 6.56 16.35 -17.96
N THR A 9 6.76 16.77 -16.71
CA THR A 9 6.30 18.09 -16.22
C THR A 9 6.93 19.22 -17.03
N GLN A 10 8.24 19.17 -17.29
CA GLN A 10 8.93 20.17 -18.10
C GLN A 10 8.40 20.22 -19.53
N TRP A 11 8.24 19.05 -20.16
CA TRP A 11 7.69 18.95 -21.51
C TRP A 11 6.26 19.49 -21.59
N HIS A 12 5.36 19.06 -20.71
CA HIS A 12 3.96 19.50 -20.67
C HIS A 12 3.85 21.01 -20.45
N ASN A 13 4.60 21.55 -19.49
CA ASN A 13 4.58 22.97 -19.19
C ASN A 13 5.05 23.82 -20.38
N ARG A 14 6.12 23.40 -21.07
CA ARG A 14 6.59 24.06 -22.30
C ARG A 14 5.55 23.98 -23.42
N ALA A 15 4.94 22.82 -23.62
CA ALA A 15 3.95 22.60 -24.67
C ALA A 15 2.65 23.40 -24.48
N HIS A 16 2.27 23.68 -23.23
CA HIS A 16 1.02 24.37 -22.89
C HIS A 16 1.21 25.79 -22.32
N GLY A 17 2.43 26.34 -22.31
CA GLY A 17 2.72 27.67 -21.76
C GLY A 17 2.40 27.80 -20.26
N ARG A 18 2.51 26.70 -19.51
CA ARG A 18 2.19 26.64 -18.07
C ARG A 18 3.46 26.61 -17.23
N VAL A 19 3.32 26.91 -15.94
CA VAL A 19 4.38 26.80 -14.93
C VAL A 19 3.84 26.08 -13.69
N GLY A 20 4.72 25.51 -12.88
CA GLY A 20 4.35 24.82 -11.64
C GLY A 20 4.23 23.29 -11.77
N HIS A 21 3.67 22.66 -10.74
CA HIS A 21 3.59 21.20 -10.62
C HIS A 21 2.42 20.62 -11.44
N VAL A 22 2.69 19.58 -12.23
CA VAL A 22 1.65 18.81 -12.95
C VAL A 22 1.10 17.67 -12.10
N PHE A 23 1.94 17.01 -11.31
CA PHE A 23 1.55 15.89 -10.45
C PHE A 23 1.30 16.35 -9.02
N GLN A 24 0.25 15.82 -8.40
CA GLN A 24 -0.07 16.10 -6.99
C GLN A 24 0.67 15.13 -6.06
N GLY A 25 1.47 15.69 -5.15
CA GLY A 25 2.16 14.93 -4.11
C GLY A 25 3.32 14.08 -4.61
N ARG A 26 3.85 13.24 -3.70
CA ARG A 26 4.94 12.29 -4.00
C ARG A 26 4.37 10.98 -4.53
N PHE A 27 5.13 10.32 -5.40
CA PHE A 27 4.84 8.96 -5.82
C PHE A 27 4.82 8.01 -4.61
N LYS A 28 3.84 7.10 -4.59
CA LYS A 28 3.73 6.05 -3.58
C LYS A 28 4.24 4.73 -4.17
N ALA A 29 5.12 4.06 -3.44
CA ALA A 29 5.58 2.71 -3.73
C ALA A 29 5.14 1.81 -2.58
N ILE A 30 4.43 0.72 -2.89
CA ILE A 30 3.93 -0.25 -1.91
C ILE A 30 4.51 -1.60 -2.31
N VAL A 31 5.11 -2.30 -1.36
CA VAL A 31 5.65 -3.64 -1.60
C VAL A 31 4.53 -4.66 -1.41
N ILE A 32 4.41 -5.58 -2.36
CA ILE A 32 3.28 -6.49 -2.44
C ILE A 32 3.77 -7.92 -2.39
N GLN A 33 3.10 -8.75 -1.58
CA GLN A 33 3.21 -10.20 -1.63
C GLN A 33 2.49 -10.69 -2.88
N ARG A 34 3.28 -11.12 -3.87
CA ARG A 34 2.79 -11.43 -5.21
C ARG A 34 1.69 -12.48 -5.18
N GLU A 35 1.88 -13.53 -4.40
CA GLU A 35 1.00 -14.71 -4.35
C GLU A 35 -0.40 -14.34 -3.87
N SER A 36 -0.51 -13.33 -3.00
CA SER A 36 -1.77 -12.96 -2.35
C SER A 36 -2.53 -11.87 -3.09
N TYR A 37 -1.83 -10.98 -3.82
CA TYR A 37 -2.43 -9.73 -4.28
C TYR A 37 -2.19 -9.36 -5.75
N LEU A 38 -1.38 -10.12 -6.49
CA LEU A 38 -1.11 -9.81 -7.89
C LEU A 38 -2.39 -9.65 -8.72
N LEU A 39 -3.32 -10.60 -8.60
CA LEU A 39 -4.56 -10.60 -9.39
C LEU A 39 -5.50 -9.48 -8.95
N GLU A 40 -5.53 -9.16 -7.65
CA GLU A 40 -6.29 -8.03 -7.14
C GLU A 40 -5.79 -6.70 -7.69
N LEU A 41 -4.48 -6.51 -7.75
CA LEU A 41 -3.88 -5.31 -8.31
C LEU A 41 -4.08 -5.21 -9.82
N ALA A 42 -3.93 -6.32 -10.54
CA ALA A 42 -4.20 -6.36 -11.97
C ALA A 42 -5.64 -5.92 -12.28
N ARG A 43 -6.61 -6.43 -11.50
CA ARG A 43 -8.00 -6.00 -11.52
C ARG A 43 -8.16 -4.53 -11.13
N TYR A 44 -7.49 -4.08 -10.07
CA TYR A 44 -7.58 -2.71 -9.59
C TYR A 44 -7.19 -1.70 -10.67
N VAL A 45 -6.05 -1.90 -11.35
CA VAL A 45 -5.55 -0.96 -12.36
C VAL A 45 -6.57 -0.74 -13.48
N VAL A 46 -7.16 -1.82 -14.02
CA VAL A 46 -8.10 -1.72 -15.14
C VAL A 46 -9.48 -1.21 -14.73
N LEU A 47 -9.87 -1.36 -13.46
CA LEU A 47 -11.14 -0.85 -12.93
C LEU A 47 -11.06 0.58 -12.40
N ASN A 48 -9.86 1.17 -12.24
CA ASN A 48 -9.71 2.57 -11.82
C ASN A 48 -10.56 3.57 -12.61
N PRO A 49 -10.61 3.56 -13.96
CA PRO A 49 -11.46 4.49 -14.71
C PRO A 49 -12.94 4.28 -14.42
N VAL A 50 -13.38 3.04 -14.20
CA VAL A 50 -14.77 2.73 -13.84
C VAL A 50 -15.10 3.25 -12.45
N ARG A 51 -14.23 3.01 -11.47
CA ARG A 51 -14.38 3.50 -10.09
C ARG A 51 -14.34 5.03 -10.00
N ALA A 52 -13.59 5.68 -10.87
CA ALA A 52 -13.53 7.13 -10.98
C ALA A 52 -14.75 7.72 -11.73
N GLY A 53 -15.68 6.89 -12.22
CA GLY A 53 -16.86 7.33 -12.97
C GLY A 53 -16.55 7.84 -14.38
N LEU A 54 -15.36 7.55 -14.92
CA LEU A 54 -14.93 8.03 -16.23
C LEU A 54 -15.49 7.19 -17.38
N CYS A 55 -15.81 5.93 -17.12
CA CYS A 55 -16.51 5.05 -18.06
C CYS A 55 -17.34 4.00 -17.28
N PRO A 56 -18.39 3.43 -17.87
CA PRO A 56 -19.20 2.42 -17.19
C PRO A 56 -18.54 1.03 -17.18
N LEU A 57 -17.62 0.76 -18.10
CA LEU A 57 -16.98 -0.53 -18.31
C LEU A 57 -15.50 -0.38 -18.70
N PRO A 58 -14.61 -1.29 -18.28
CA PRO A 58 -13.18 -1.20 -18.59
C PRO A 58 -12.87 -1.32 -20.09
N GLU A 59 -13.71 -2.04 -20.85
CA GLU A 59 -13.62 -2.18 -22.31
C GLU A 59 -13.65 -0.81 -23.03
N LEU A 60 -14.35 0.16 -22.43
CA LEU A 60 -14.58 1.49 -23.01
C LEU A 60 -13.46 2.49 -22.67
N TRP A 61 -12.48 2.11 -21.85
CA TRP A 61 -11.35 2.96 -21.50
C TRP A 61 -10.15 2.71 -22.41
N PRO A 62 -9.84 3.61 -23.38
CA PRO A 62 -8.79 3.36 -24.35
C PRO A 62 -7.37 3.46 -23.76
N TRP A 63 -7.22 4.13 -22.61
CA TRP A 63 -5.92 4.39 -21.98
C TRP A 63 -5.55 3.33 -20.92
N SER A 64 -5.82 2.06 -21.23
CA SER A 64 -5.36 0.90 -20.44
C SER A 64 -4.96 -0.26 -21.34
N SER A 65 -4.23 -1.22 -20.79
CA SER A 65 -3.89 -2.46 -21.49
C SER A 65 -5.07 -3.45 -21.58
N TYR A 66 -6.21 -3.18 -20.95
CA TYR A 66 -7.33 -4.12 -20.83
C TYR A 66 -7.79 -4.68 -22.18
N ARG A 67 -7.98 -3.80 -23.18
CA ARG A 67 -8.39 -4.20 -24.54
C ARG A 67 -7.41 -5.17 -25.20
N ALA A 68 -6.11 -5.01 -24.95
CA ALA A 68 -5.09 -5.92 -25.45
C ALA A 68 -5.08 -7.25 -24.67
N MET A 69 -5.31 -7.19 -23.35
CA MET A 69 -5.42 -8.37 -22.49
C MET A 69 -6.59 -9.29 -22.88
N VAL A 70 -7.71 -8.70 -23.33
CA VAL A 70 -8.91 -9.45 -23.74
C VAL A 70 -8.97 -9.75 -25.24
N GLY A 71 -7.89 -9.46 -25.98
CA GLY A 71 -7.79 -9.75 -27.41
C GLY A 71 -8.64 -8.85 -28.34
N SER A 72 -9.18 -7.74 -27.84
CA SER A 72 -9.92 -6.77 -28.67
C SER A 72 -9.02 -5.90 -29.55
N VAL A 73 -7.74 -5.78 -29.21
CA VAL A 73 -6.72 -5.12 -30.02
C VAL A 73 -5.44 -5.93 -29.98
N GLN A 74 -4.61 -5.82 -31.03
CA GLN A 74 -3.29 -6.42 -31.04
C GLN A 74 -2.42 -5.74 -29.97
N PRO A 75 -1.78 -6.51 -29.07
CA PRO A 75 -0.84 -5.93 -28.11
C PRO A 75 0.37 -5.36 -28.86
N PRO A 76 0.85 -4.16 -28.50
CA PRO A 76 2.10 -3.67 -29.04
C PRO A 76 3.26 -4.56 -28.54
N GLU A 77 4.38 -4.59 -29.28
CA GLU A 77 5.52 -5.48 -29.02
C GLU A 77 6.09 -5.38 -27.59
N TRP A 78 5.98 -4.21 -26.97
CA TRP A 78 6.48 -3.95 -25.62
C TRP A 78 5.50 -4.36 -24.51
N LEU A 79 4.27 -4.79 -24.85
CA LEU A 79 3.26 -5.18 -23.87
C LEU A 79 3.22 -6.70 -23.69
N GLN A 80 3.65 -7.16 -22.51
CA GLN A 80 3.58 -8.58 -22.16
C GLN A 80 2.22 -8.93 -21.54
N THR A 81 1.38 -9.65 -22.27
CA THR A 81 0.06 -10.12 -21.80
C THR A 81 0.09 -11.55 -21.26
N GLY A 82 0.90 -12.42 -21.87
CA GLY A 82 0.86 -13.86 -21.64
C GLY A 82 1.19 -14.29 -20.21
N TRP A 83 2.12 -13.61 -19.54
CA TRP A 83 2.50 -13.96 -18.16
C TRP A 83 1.39 -13.71 -17.14
N LEU A 84 0.64 -12.61 -17.29
CA LEU A 84 -0.47 -12.33 -16.39
C LEU A 84 -1.66 -13.25 -16.70
N LEU A 85 -1.93 -13.48 -17.99
CA LEU A 85 -2.97 -14.42 -18.41
C LEU A 85 -2.68 -15.85 -17.96
N SER A 86 -1.41 -16.28 -17.89
CA SER A 86 -1.07 -17.63 -17.43
C SER A 86 -1.44 -17.90 -15.96
N GLN A 87 -1.71 -16.86 -15.17
CA GLN A 87 -2.22 -17.01 -13.80
C GLN A 87 -3.70 -17.46 -13.77
N PHE A 88 -4.43 -17.32 -14.90
CA PHE A 88 -5.84 -17.68 -15.03
C PHE A 88 -6.07 -19.02 -15.75
N GLY A 89 -5.03 -19.58 -16.37
CA GLY A 89 -5.11 -20.85 -17.09
C GLY A 89 -3.95 -21.04 -18.07
N SER A 90 -3.74 -22.29 -18.49
CA SER A 90 -2.69 -22.66 -19.45
C SER A 90 -3.08 -22.40 -20.91
N GLN A 91 -4.37 -22.38 -21.21
CA GLN A 91 -4.89 -22.18 -22.56
C GLN A 91 -5.31 -20.71 -22.74
N PRO A 92 -4.86 -20.03 -23.81
CA PRO A 92 -5.10 -18.59 -23.98
C PRO A 92 -6.58 -18.19 -23.93
N THR A 93 -7.46 -18.95 -24.59
CA THR A 93 -8.89 -18.66 -24.67
C THR A 93 -9.57 -18.74 -23.31
N THR A 94 -9.30 -19.80 -22.54
CA THR A 94 -9.88 -19.99 -21.20
C THR A 94 -9.28 -19.00 -20.19
N ALA A 95 -7.99 -18.72 -20.29
CA ALA A 95 -7.31 -17.72 -19.47
C ALA A 95 -7.88 -16.31 -19.69
N ILE A 96 -8.15 -15.92 -20.94
CA ILE A 96 -8.78 -14.63 -21.25
C ILE A 96 -10.19 -14.57 -20.67
N ALA A 97 -11.00 -15.62 -20.84
CA ALA A 97 -12.35 -15.66 -20.28
C ALA A 97 -12.33 -15.53 -18.75
N ALA A 98 -11.48 -16.30 -18.06
CA ALA A 98 -11.32 -16.22 -16.61
C ALA A 98 -10.78 -14.85 -16.14
N TYR A 99 -9.90 -14.21 -16.91
CA TYR A 99 -9.45 -12.85 -16.63
C TYR A 99 -10.60 -11.82 -16.75
N ILE A 100 -11.44 -11.95 -17.78
CA ILE A 100 -12.63 -11.09 -17.96
C ILE A 100 -13.57 -11.26 -16.75
N ASP A 101 -13.86 -12.50 -16.37
CA ASP A 101 -14.74 -12.80 -15.24
C ASP A 101 -14.17 -12.26 -13.92
N HIS A 102 -12.87 -12.43 -13.70
CA HIS A 102 -12.17 -11.88 -12.54
C HIS A 102 -12.27 -10.35 -12.48
N VAL A 103 -12.05 -9.65 -13.59
CA VAL A 103 -12.17 -8.19 -13.65
C VAL A 103 -13.61 -7.76 -13.40
N ARG A 104 -14.60 -8.41 -14.03
CA ARG A 104 -16.02 -8.06 -13.85
C ARG A 104 -16.52 -8.31 -12.44
N ALA A 105 -16.06 -9.36 -11.78
CA ALA A 105 -16.36 -9.62 -10.37
C ALA A 105 -15.88 -8.49 -9.43
N GLY A 106 -14.95 -7.64 -9.90
CA GLY A 106 -14.49 -6.46 -9.16
C GLY A 106 -15.37 -5.21 -9.26
N ILE A 107 -16.33 -5.20 -10.18
CA ILE A 107 -17.20 -4.04 -10.40
C ILE A 107 -18.13 -3.91 -9.20
N GLY A 108 -18.13 -2.73 -8.56
CA GLY A 108 -18.92 -2.47 -7.36
C GLY A 108 -18.27 -2.92 -6.04
N LEU A 109 -17.14 -3.64 -6.08
CA LEU A 109 -16.38 -3.93 -4.88
C LEU A 109 -15.55 -2.72 -4.42
N SER A 110 -15.32 -2.65 -3.10
CA SER A 110 -14.44 -1.67 -2.45
C SER A 110 -13.01 -1.73 -3.01
N SER A 111 -12.25 -0.66 -2.78
CA SER A 111 -10.88 -0.61 -3.26
C SER A 111 -10.01 -1.54 -2.42
N VAL A 112 -9.02 -2.18 -3.05
CA VAL A 112 -7.94 -2.91 -2.35
C VAL A 112 -7.20 -2.03 -1.33
N TRP A 113 -7.32 -0.70 -1.46
CA TRP A 113 -6.75 0.26 -0.53
C TRP A 113 -7.56 0.44 0.76
N ASP A 114 -8.83 0.06 0.79
CA ASP A 114 -9.66 0.15 1.99
C ASP A 114 -9.19 -0.87 3.06
N GLU A 115 -8.52 -1.94 2.62
CA GLU A 115 -7.94 -2.98 3.46
C GLU A 115 -6.50 -2.70 3.92
N LEU A 116 -5.87 -1.61 3.45
CA LEU A 116 -4.51 -1.24 3.87
C LEU A 116 -4.46 -0.80 5.33
N LYS A 117 -4.29 -1.75 6.25
CA LYS A 117 -3.86 -1.47 7.61
C LYS A 117 -2.34 -1.23 7.63
N SER A 118 -1.90 -0.12 8.22
CA SER A 118 -0.48 0.20 8.52
C SER A 118 0.46 0.59 7.36
N GLN A 119 -0.07 1.01 6.21
CA GLN A 119 0.56 1.95 5.24
C GLN A 119 1.94 1.63 4.60
N LEU A 120 2.34 0.38 4.30
CA LEU A 120 3.50 0.16 3.37
C LEU A 120 3.52 -1.19 2.63
N TYR A 121 2.85 -2.19 3.16
CA TYR A 121 2.91 -3.56 2.66
C TYR A 121 1.49 -4.06 2.40
N LEU A 122 1.34 -4.81 1.31
CA LEU A 122 0.11 -5.49 0.95
C LEU A 122 0.45 -6.99 0.90
N GLY A 123 0.22 -7.66 2.03
CA GLY A 123 0.67 -9.02 2.32
C GLY A 123 0.25 -9.46 3.73
N ASP A 124 0.51 -10.71 4.08
CA ASP A 124 0.30 -11.22 5.43
C ASP A 124 1.26 -10.59 6.47
N GLU A 125 0.95 -10.76 7.75
CA GLU A 125 1.74 -10.19 8.86
C GLU A 125 3.19 -10.70 8.86
N ASP A 126 3.41 -11.96 8.48
CA ASP A 126 4.74 -12.58 8.40
C ASP A 126 5.59 -11.98 7.27
N PHE A 127 4.99 -11.69 6.12
CA PHE A 127 5.62 -11.01 4.99
C PHE A 127 6.04 -9.59 5.37
N ALA A 128 5.16 -8.85 6.03
CA ALA A 128 5.48 -7.50 6.51
C ALA A 128 6.63 -7.51 7.53
N CYS A 129 6.63 -8.46 8.46
CA CYS A 129 7.69 -8.61 9.47
C CYS A 129 9.07 -8.89 8.83
N ARG A 130 9.14 -9.86 7.90
CA ARG A 130 10.38 -10.22 7.20
C ARG A 130 11.00 -9.04 6.44
N LEU A 131 10.19 -8.30 5.68
CA LEU A 131 10.67 -7.17 4.89
C LEU A 131 11.21 -6.04 5.77
N GLN A 132 10.60 -5.79 6.93
CA GLN A 132 11.08 -4.76 7.82
C GLN A 132 12.39 -5.12 8.50
N GLN A 133 12.58 -6.38 8.92
CA GLN A 133 13.86 -6.84 9.45
C GLN A 133 15.00 -6.65 8.43
N GLN A 134 14.72 -6.93 7.15
CA GLN A 134 15.68 -6.71 6.06
C GLN A 134 15.94 -5.23 5.74
N THR A 135 14.99 -4.34 6.07
CA THR A 135 15.11 -2.91 5.81
C THR A 135 15.81 -2.18 6.97
N GLN A 136 15.59 -2.62 8.22
CA GLN A 136 16.25 -2.07 9.41
C GLN A 136 17.77 -2.25 9.41
N SER A 137 18.28 -3.34 8.82
CA SER A 137 19.72 -3.57 8.67
C SER A 137 20.40 -2.61 7.66
N LYS A 138 19.64 -1.83 6.88
CA LYS A 138 20.14 -0.90 5.85
C LYS A 138 19.80 0.58 6.08
N LEU A 139 19.27 0.94 7.25
CA LEU A 139 18.77 2.30 7.54
C LEU A 139 19.89 3.29 7.92
N GLY A 140 20.67 3.70 6.91
CA GLY A 140 21.61 4.83 6.96
C GLY A 140 21.23 6.03 6.07
N HIS A 141 20.04 6.04 5.46
CA HIS A 141 19.67 7.06 4.47
C HIS A 141 18.50 7.95 4.92
N THR A 142 18.77 9.26 4.97
CA THR A 142 17.94 10.34 5.53
C THR A 142 16.68 10.66 4.72
N GLU A 143 16.54 10.12 3.51
CA GLU A 143 15.49 10.49 2.54
C GLU A 143 14.16 9.75 2.70
N ILE A 144 14.10 8.73 3.57
CA ILE A 144 12.87 7.95 3.80
C ILE A 144 11.95 8.71 4.77
N PRO A 145 10.69 9.05 4.41
CA PRO A 145 9.71 9.65 5.32
C PRO A 145 9.55 8.86 6.62
N ARG A 146 9.39 9.53 7.76
CA ARG A 146 9.30 8.90 9.11
C ARG A 146 8.27 7.77 9.21
N ALA A 147 7.15 7.86 8.48
CA ALA A 147 6.13 6.80 8.43
C ALA A 147 6.66 5.49 7.83
N GLN A 148 7.67 5.55 6.96
CA GLN A 148 8.28 4.42 6.26
C GLN A 148 9.50 3.83 6.98
N ARG A 149 9.92 4.41 8.12
CA ARG A 149 11.01 3.87 8.96
C ARG A 149 10.51 3.08 10.16
N ARG A 150 9.19 2.98 10.37
CA ARG A 150 8.65 2.39 11.60
C ARG A 150 8.70 0.87 11.51
N ALA A 151 9.41 0.26 12.46
CA ALA A 151 9.31 -1.16 12.77
C ALA A 151 7.85 -1.51 13.07
N THR A 152 7.35 -2.64 12.58
CA THR A 152 6.16 -3.30 13.11
C THR A 152 6.46 -3.59 14.57
N ALA A 153 5.77 -2.87 15.44
CA ALA A 153 5.78 -3.15 16.85
C ALA A 153 5.26 -4.59 17.09
N PRO A 154 5.78 -5.30 18.11
CA PRO A 154 5.11 -6.49 18.61
C PRO A 154 3.62 -6.22 18.87
N PRO A 155 2.70 -7.16 18.63
CA PRO A 155 1.28 -6.98 18.89
C PRO A 155 1.03 -6.53 20.33
N LEU A 156 -0.03 -5.73 20.57
CA LEU A 156 -0.32 -5.19 21.92
C LEU A 156 -0.37 -6.26 23.02
N ALA A 157 -0.77 -7.49 22.70
CA ALA A 157 -0.75 -8.62 23.62
C ALA A 157 0.64 -8.93 24.20
N HIS A 158 1.70 -8.73 23.41
CA HIS A 158 3.09 -8.86 23.88
C HIS A 158 3.39 -7.84 25.00
N PHE A 159 2.98 -6.59 24.81
CA PHE A 159 3.19 -5.53 25.81
C PHE A 159 2.33 -5.74 27.07
N VAL A 160 1.11 -6.25 26.91
CA VAL A 160 0.23 -6.56 28.05
C VAL A 160 0.81 -7.68 28.93
N ALA A 161 1.55 -8.61 28.34
CA ALA A 161 2.19 -9.71 29.07
C ALA A 161 3.47 -9.30 29.83
N LEU A 162 3.97 -8.07 29.65
CA LEU A 162 5.17 -7.61 30.34
C LEU A 162 4.87 -7.31 31.83
N PRO A 163 5.80 -7.63 32.75
CA PRO A 163 5.58 -7.50 34.18
C PRO A 163 5.46 -6.04 34.65
N GLU A 164 6.14 -5.12 33.98
CA GLU A 164 6.21 -3.69 34.30
C GLU A 164 5.19 -2.90 33.46
N ARG A 165 3.93 -2.84 33.92
CA ARG A 165 2.80 -2.28 33.16
C ARG A 165 3.04 -0.87 32.61
N ASN A 166 3.61 0.03 33.41
CA ASN A 166 3.80 1.43 33.01
C ASN A 166 4.91 1.55 31.95
N SER A 167 6.02 0.84 32.13
CA SER A 167 7.09 0.74 31.15
C SER A 167 6.61 0.09 29.85
N ALA A 168 5.78 -0.95 29.95
CA ALA A 168 5.20 -1.62 28.79
C ALA A 168 4.30 -0.71 27.94
N MET A 169 3.47 0.12 28.57
CA MET A 169 2.67 1.12 27.85
C MET A 169 3.55 2.19 27.19
N ALA A 170 4.61 2.63 27.86
CA ALA A 170 5.58 3.56 27.28
C ALA A 170 6.34 2.96 26.09
N GLN A 171 6.77 1.69 26.20
CA GLN A 171 7.41 0.94 25.12
C GLN A 171 6.46 0.73 23.93
N ALA A 172 5.21 0.34 24.20
CA ALA A 172 4.17 0.21 23.18
C ALA A 172 3.92 1.55 22.45
N TYR A 173 3.87 2.67 23.19
CA TYR A 173 3.72 4.00 22.61
C TYR A 173 4.96 4.45 21.82
N ALA A 174 6.17 4.17 22.33
CA ALA A 174 7.44 4.51 21.71
C ALA A 174 7.64 3.84 20.35
N THR A 175 6.98 2.70 20.10
CA THR A 175 6.96 2.08 18.77
C THR A 175 6.29 2.95 17.71
N GLY A 176 5.37 3.84 18.12
CA GLY A 176 4.59 4.69 17.24
C GLY A 176 3.56 3.96 16.37
N CYS A 177 3.31 2.67 16.64
CA CYS A 177 2.35 1.83 15.93
C CYS A 177 0.96 1.82 16.57
N TYR A 178 0.84 2.21 17.84
CA TYR A 178 -0.41 2.17 18.60
C TYR A 178 -0.78 3.57 19.10
N SER A 179 -2.06 3.94 18.98
CA SER A 179 -2.55 5.17 19.60
C SER A 179 -2.70 5.00 21.12
N LEU A 180 -2.74 6.12 21.85
CA LEU A 180 -3.04 6.10 23.30
C LEU A 180 -4.39 5.42 23.60
N LYS A 181 -5.32 5.45 22.64
CA LYS A 181 -6.63 4.79 22.75
C LYS A 181 -6.50 3.27 22.60
N ASP A 182 -5.71 2.80 21.63
CA ASP A 182 -5.49 1.36 21.40
C ASP A 182 -4.76 0.73 22.59
N ILE A 183 -3.73 1.43 23.10
CA ILE A 183 -3.01 1.02 24.32
C ILE A 183 -3.98 1.03 25.51
N GLY A 184 -4.82 2.06 25.65
CA GLY A 184 -5.83 2.11 26.70
C GLY A 184 -6.77 0.91 26.68
N GLN A 185 -7.30 0.57 25.50
CA GLN A 185 -8.17 -0.60 25.34
C GLN A 185 -7.46 -1.91 25.70
N ALA A 186 -6.21 -2.11 25.26
CA ALA A 186 -5.46 -3.33 25.53
C ALA A 186 -5.11 -3.50 27.02
N PHE A 187 -4.86 -2.40 27.74
CA PHE A 187 -4.52 -2.42 29.17
C PHE A 187 -5.74 -2.21 30.09
N GLY A 188 -6.95 -2.08 29.55
CA GLY A 188 -8.17 -1.83 30.33
C GLY A 188 -8.21 -0.46 31.00
N LEU A 189 -7.54 0.55 30.41
CA LEU A 189 -7.39 1.90 30.95
C LEU A 189 -7.95 2.96 30.00
N HIS A 190 -8.40 4.08 30.57
CA HIS A 190 -8.77 5.24 29.76
C HIS A 190 -7.53 5.93 29.16
N TYR A 191 -7.63 6.43 27.92
CA TYR A 191 -6.49 7.01 27.18
C TYR A 191 -5.79 8.16 27.93
N ALA A 192 -6.53 8.94 28.74
CA ALA A 192 -5.99 10.03 29.56
C ALA A 192 -5.04 9.52 30.66
N THR A 193 -5.26 8.31 31.18
CA THR A 193 -4.35 7.67 32.15
C THR A 193 -3.08 7.19 31.46
N VAL A 194 -3.21 6.58 30.28
CA VAL A 194 -2.07 6.16 29.46
C VAL A 194 -1.20 7.37 29.10
N SER A 195 -1.81 8.49 28.69
CA SER A 195 -1.09 9.72 28.34
C SER A 195 -0.23 10.27 29.49
N ARG A 196 -0.74 10.27 30.73
CA ARG A 196 0.02 10.71 31.90
C ARG A 196 1.19 9.79 32.21
N LEU A 197 1.00 8.48 32.10
CA LEU A 197 2.02 7.47 32.39
C LEU A 197 3.14 7.49 31.35
N VAL A 198 2.80 7.62 30.07
CA VAL A 198 3.77 7.79 28.98
C VAL A 198 4.62 9.05 29.20
N ARG A 199 3.99 10.19 29.50
CA ARG A 199 4.72 11.45 29.80
C ARG A 199 5.64 11.32 31.01
N ALA A 200 5.22 10.62 32.06
CA ALA A 200 6.04 10.39 33.24
C ALA A 200 7.28 9.53 32.90
N ALA A 201 7.14 8.53 32.04
CA ALA A 201 8.23 7.67 31.58
C ALA A 201 9.23 8.43 30.69
N GLU A 202 8.75 9.33 29.82
CA GLU A 202 9.63 10.18 28.98
C GLU A 202 10.50 11.13 29.81
N MET A 203 9.96 11.66 30.92
CA MET A 203 10.70 12.54 31.83
C MET A 203 11.74 11.81 32.70
N SER A 204 11.62 10.49 32.89
CA SER A 204 12.51 9.71 33.74
C SER A 204 13.65 9.01 32.99
N GLY A 205 13.58 8.88 31.66
CA GLY A 205 14.65 8.31 30.82
C GLY A 205 15.62 9.32 30.17
N SER A 206 15.51 10.61 30.51
CA SER A 206 16.32 11.70 29.94
C SER A 206 17.42 12.22 30.88
N GLY A 207 17.80 11.43 31.88
CA GLY A 207 18.83 11.74 32.89
C GLY A 207 20.04 10.82 32.80
#